data_AF-A0A2D6PAL2-F1
#
_entry.id   AF-A0A2D6PAL2-F1
#
_cell.length_a   1.000
_cell.length_b   1.000
_cell.length_c   1.000
_cell.angle_alpha   90.00
_cell.angle_beta   90.00
_cell.angle_gamma   90.00
#
_symmetry.space_group_name_H-M   'P 1'
#
loop_
_entity.id
_entity.type
_entity.pdbx_description
1 polymer ?
#
loop_
_entity_poly.entity_id
_entity_poly.type
_entity_poly.pdbx_seq_one_letter_code
_entity_poly.pdbx_strand_id
1 'polypeptide(L)' 'MIGLHSQLINIDEKMILKDALFLYVSDLQKRYYADKLVETDVYLAKMKEVETIVEKLHLTELYR' A
#
# COMPACT_ATOMS: atom_id res chain seq x y z
N MET A 1 -29.81 1.93 5.97
CA MET A 1 -28.81 0.91 5.58
C MET A 1 -28.12 1.40 4.32
N ILE A 2 -26.91 1.94 4.46
CA ILE A 2 -26.09 2.35 3.31
C ILE A 2 -25.54 1.04 2.73
N GLY A 3 -25.94 0.70 1.51
CA GLY A 3 -25.48 -0.49 0.80
C GLY A 3 -23.96 -0.46 0.65
N LEU A 4 -23.28 -1.29 1.43
CA LEU A 4 -21.83 -1.42 1.53
C LEU A 4 -21.24 -2.21 0.33
N HIS A 5 -21.68 -1.90 -0.89
CA HIS A 5 -21.29 -2.57 -2.13
C HIS A 5 -20.88 -1.61 -3.25
N SER A 6 -20.59 -0.34 -2.94
CA SER A 6 -19.95 0.54 -3.92
C SER A 6 -18.46 0.21 -3.97
N GLN A 7 -18.01 -0.37 -5.07
CA GLN A 7 -16.62 -0.26 -5.52
C GLN A 7 -16.28 1.24 -5.57
N LEU A 8 -15.75 1.77 -4.46
CA LEU A 8 -15.49 3.20 -4.26
C LEU A 8 -14.35 3.73 -5.14
N ILE A 9 -13.62 2.84 -5.81
CA ILE A 9 -12.39 3.13 -6.56
C ILE A 9 -12.48 2.42 -7.92
N ASN A 10 -12.46 3.21 -8.99
CA ASN A 10 -12.39 2.73 -10.37
C ASN A 10 -10.97 2.29 -10.76
N ILE A 11 -10.79 1.71 -11.95
CA ILE A 11 -9.50 1.14 -12.35
C ILE A 11 -8.36 2.18 -12.41
N ASP A 12 -8.66 3.40 -12.83
CA ASP A 12 -7.67 4.49 -12.93
C ASP A 12 -7.21 4.93 -11.54
N GLU A 13 -8.15 5.06 -10.60
CA GLU A 13 -7.84 5.38 -9.21
C GLU A 13 -7.03 4.26 -8.54
N LYS A 14 -7.31 2.98 -8.85
CA LYS A 14 -6.49 1.85 -8.39
C LYS A 14 -5.07 1.91 -8.94
N MET A 15 -4.89 2.34 -10.19
CA MET A 15 -3.56 2.51 -10.79
C MET A 15 -2.76 3.61 -10.09
N ILE A 16 -3.39 4.77 -9.82
CA ILE A 16 -2.74 5.86 -9.08
C ILE A 16 -2.33 5.39 -7.68
N LEU A 17 -3.23 4.68 -6.98
CA LEU A 17 -2.95 4.14 -5.65
C LEU A 17 -1.82 3.10 -5.66
N LYS A 18 -1.75 2.26 -6.69
CA LYS A 18 -0.65 1.31 -6.88
C LYS A 18 0.69 2.06 -6.98
N ASP A 19 0.76 3.08 -7.81
CA ASP A 19 2.00 3.85 -8.02
C ASP A 19 2.40 4.62 -6.75
N ALA A 20 1.42 5.20 -6.05
CA ALA A 20 1.65 5.87 -4.77
C ALA A 20 2.15 4.90 -3.69
N LEU A 21 1.57 3.69 -3.60
CA LEU A 21 2.03 2.65 -2.68
C LEU A 21 3.43 2.17 -3.02
N PHE A 22 3.77 2.04 -4.30
CA PHE A 22 5.12 1.68 -4.73
C PHE A 22 6.15 2.70 -4.28
N LEU A 23 5.86 4.00 -4.45
CA LEU A 23 6.71 5.09 -3.97
C LEU A 23 6.84 5.07 -2.44
N TYR A 24 5.73 4.87 -1.72
CA TYR A 24 5.73 4.78 -0.27
C TYR A 24 6.59 3.62 0.24
N VAL A 25 6.46 2.42 -0.34
CA VAL A 25 7.27 1.25 0.00
C VAL A 25 8.74 1.52 -0.29
N SER A 26 9.06 2.11 -1.44
CA SER A 26 10.43 2.44 -1.81
C SER A 26 11.10 3.41 -0.83
N ASP A 27 10.38 4.46 -0.42
CA ASP A 27 10.85 5.39 0.61
C ASP A 27 11.02 4.69 1.97
N LEU A 28 10.03 3.90 2.40
CA LEU A 28 10.07 3.17 3.65
C LEU A 28 11.26 2.20 3.72
N GLN A 29 11.51 1.46 2.64
CA GLN A 29 12.66 0.57 2.51
C GLN A 29 13.98 1.34 2.53
N LYS A 30 14.09 2.48 1.84
CA LYS A 30 15.28 3.33 1.91
C LYS A 30 15.53 3.80 3.34
N ARG A 31 14.50 4.31 4.01
CA ARG A 31 14.60 4.83 5.38
C ARG A 31 15.00 3.75 6.39
N TYR A 32 14.56 2.50 6.17
CA TYR A 32 14.91 1.37 7.03
C TYR A 32 16.30 0.78 6.71
N TYR A 33 16.58 0.45 5.44
CA TYR A 33 17.80 -0.26 5.07
C TYR A 33 19.01 0.65 4.86
N ALA A 34 18.83 1.80 4.21
CA ALA A 34 19.92 2.69 3.85
C ALA A 34 20.18 3.73 4.94
N ASP A 35 19.12 4.45 5.34
CA ASP A 35 19.27 5.60 6.23
C ASP A 35 19.25 5.20 7.72
N LYS A 36 18.80 3.99 8.03
CA LYS A 36 18.66 3.44 9.41
C LYS A 36 17.83 4.36 10.34
N LEU A 37 16.83 5.06 9.79
CA LEU A 37 16.00 6.04 10.48
C LEU A 37 14.71 5.47 11.06
N VAL A 38 14.42 4.20 10.79
CA VAL A 38 13.18 3.53 11.19
C VAL A 38 13.56 2.27 11.95
N GLU A 39 12.92 2.04 13.10
CA GLU A 39 13.10 0.82 13.87
C GLU A 39 12.41 -0.37 13.20
N THR A 40 12.91 -1.57 13.46
CA THR A 40 12.44 -2.80 12.79
C THR A 40 10.97 -3.08 13.00
N ASP A 41 10.47 -2.91 14.23
CA ASP A 41 9.07 -3.10 14.58
C ASP A 41 8.15 -2.10 13.84
N VAL A 42 8.56 -0.83 13.77
CA VAL A 42 7.84 0.20 13.02
C VAL A 42 7.82 -0.12 11.53
N TYR A 43 8.95 -0.50 10.96
CA TYR A 43 9.04 -0.91 9.56
C TYR A 43 8.10 -2.08 9.25
N LEU A 44 8.14 -3.13 10.07
CA LEU A 44 7.29 -4.32 9.89
C LEU A 44 5.80 -3.99 10.04
N ALA A 45 5.43 -3.15 11.01
CA ALA A 45 4.05 -2.70 11.18
C ALA A 45 3.57 -1.94 9.94
N LYS A 46 4.39 -1.02 9.40
CA LYS A 46 4.06 -0.26 8.18
C LYS A 46 3.98 -1.13 6.92
N MET A 47 4.83 -2.12 6.78
CA MET A 47 4.73 -3.09 5.66
C MET A 47 3.44 -3.92 5.75
N LYS A 48 3.02 -4.32 6.95
CA LYS A 48 1.76 -5.03 7.16
C LYS A 48 0.52 -4.17 6.88
N GLU A 49 0.58 -2.87 7.20
CA GLU A 49 -0.46 -1.91 6.80
C GLU A 49 -0.56 -1.84 5.26
N VAL A 50 0.57 -1.78 4.54
CA VAL A 50 0.59 -1.78 3.08
C VAL A 50 -0.03 -3.04 2.49
N GLU A 51 0.36 -4.23 3.01
CA GLU A 51 -0.22 -5.51 2.60
C GLU A 51 -1.76 -5.52 2.76
N THR A 52 -2.24 -5.05 3.91
CA THR A 52 -3.68 -4.95 4.18
C THR A 52 -4.40 -4.02 3.19
N ILE A 53 -3.78 -2.91 2.77
CA ILE A 53 -4.36 -2.00 1.78
C ILE A 53 -4.42 -2.67 0.40
N VAL A 54 -3.34 -3.32 -0.01
CA VAL A 54 -3.24 -4.03 -1.28
C VAL A 54 -4.31 -5.12 -1.38
N GLU A 55 -4.52 -5.90 -0.31
CA GLU A 55 -5.55 -6.92 -0.23
C GLU A 55 -6.96 -6.33 -0.28
N LYS A 56 -7.27 -5.33 0.56
CA LYS A 56 -8.60 -4.70 0.63
C LYS A 56 -9.04 -4.08 -0.69
N LEU A 57 -8.09 -3.57 -1.47
CA LEU A 57 -8.36 -2.90 -2.75
C LEU A 57 -8.18 -3.82 -3.96
N HIS A 58 -7.80 -5.08 -3.75
CA HIS A 58 -7.50 -6.06 -4.79
C HIS A 58 -6.49 -5.51 -5.83
N LEU A 59 -5.45 -4.81 -5.35
CA LEU A 59 -4.46 -4.19 -6.25
C LEU A 59 -3.50 -5.21 -6.87
N THR A 60 -3.40 -6.41 -6.29
CA THR A 60 -2.58 -7.53 -6.83
C THR A 60 -2.97 -7.91 -8.26
N GLU A 61 -4.24 -7.71 -8.64
CA GLU A 61 -4.74 -7.98 -9.99
C GLU A 61 -4.13 -7.04 -11.05
N LEU A 62 -3.58 -5.89 -10.63
CA LEU A 62 -2.95 -4.90 -11.51
C LEU A 62 -1.46 -5.13 -11.76
N TYR A 63 -0.87 -6.17 -11.17
CA TYR A 63 0.55 -6.54 -11.34
C TYR A 63 0.75 -7.65 -12.39
N ARG A 64 -0.29 -8.04 -13.13
CA ARG A 64 -0.22 -9.02 -14.24
C ARG A 64 0.08 -8.37 -15.58
#